data_AF-A0AAD5AL90-F1
#
_entry.id   AF-A0AAD5AL90-F1
#
_cell.length_a   1.000
_cell.length_b   1.000
_cell.length_c   1.000
_cell.angle_alpha   90.00
_cell.angle_beta   90.00
_cell.angle_gamma   90.00
#
_symmetry.space_group_name_H-M   'P 1'
#
loop_
_entity.id
_entity.type
_entity.pdbx_description
1 polymer ?
#
loop_
_entity_poly.entity_id
_entity_poly.type
_entity_poly.pdbx_seq_one_letter_code
_entity_poly.pdbx_strand_id
1 'polypeptide(L)'
;MGIVRHVVCAMSGGVDSSVAALLLKRRGYQVTGVFMKNWDSLDEKGVCTSERDCEDAYKVCQMLDMPFHQVSYVKEYWHEVFSNLLGEYQKGRTPNPDIMCNKHIKFKHFYQYALNILEADAMATGHYARTSQEDEEVFQQSLKPADDFLFRNHLEIRKTVRLYQGADRLKDQTFFLSQITQDALRRTIFPLAGLTKEYVKKIAAEAGFHHVLKKKESMGICFIGERNFEDFILQYLEPKPGHFVSIEDGKIMGKHKGIFHILCNA
;
A
#
# COMPACT_ATOMS: atom_id res chain seq x y z
N MET A 1 24.25 -0.44 -12.05
CA MET A 1 23.55 0.57 -11.22
C MET A 1 24.44 0.78 -9.99
N GLY A 2 24.26 1.86 -9.21
CA GLY A 2 25.05 2.07 -7.99
C GLY A 2 24.55 1.21 -6.83
N ILE A 3 25.35 1.08 -5.78
CA ILE A 3 24.90 0.55 -4.48
C ILE A 3 23.66 1.35 -4.06
N VAL A 4 22.55 0.67 -3.78
CA VAL A 4 21.32 1.30 -3.25
C VAL A 4 21.68 1.94 -1.92
N ARG A 5 21.69 3.27 -1.86
CA ARG A 5 22.04 4.02 -0.65
C ARG A 5 20.83 4.75 -0.11
N HIS A 6 19.96 5.23 -1.00
CA HIS A 6 18.80 6.04 -0.63
C HIS A 6 17.49 5.30 -0.88
N VAL A 7 16.71 5.10 0.19
CA VAL A 7 15.43 4.40 0.16
C VAL A 7 14.32 5.32 0.67
N VAL A 8 13.27 5.47 -0.11
CA VAL A 8 12.07 6.20 0.30
C VAL A 8 11.05 5.23 0.90
N CYS A 9 10.78 5.36 2.20
CA CYS A 9 9.85 4.49 2.91
C CYS A 9 8.47 5.13 2.99
N ALA A 10 7.44 4.43 2.51
CA ALA A 10 6.04 4.81 2.71
C ALA A 10 5.66 4.68 4.19
N MET A 11 5.40 5.82 4.84
CA MET A 11 5.02 5.92 6.25
C MET A 11 3.52 6.14 6.35
N SER A 12 2.79 5.22 6.99
CA SER A 12 1.33 5.34 7.14
C SER A 12 0.90 5.80 8.53
N GLY A 13 1.85 6.03 9.44
CA GLY A 13 1.55 6.27 10.87
C GLY A 13 1.16 5.00 11.65
N GLY A 14 1.36 3.83 11.04
CA GLY A 14 1.12 2.53 11.65
C GLY A 14 2.43 1.80 11.99
N VAL A 15 2.32 0.83 12.91
CA VAL A 15 3.47 0.07 13.45
C VAL A 15 4.32 -0.61 12.37
N ASP A 16 3.70 -1.13 11.31
CA ASP A 16 4.40 -1.87 10.26
C ASP A 16 5.36 -0.96 9.48
N SER A 17 4.87 0.19 9.03
CA SER A 17 5.72 1.18 8.34
C SER A 17 6.84 1.72 9.25
N SER A 18 6.56 1.89 10.54
CA SER A 18 7.55 2.37 11.51
C SER A 18 8.70 1.38 11.70
N VAL A 19 8.37 0.09 11.85
CA VAL A 19 9.38 -0.96 11.98
C VAL A 19 10.10 -1.18 10.66
N ALA A 20 9.41 -1.09 9.52
CA ALA A 20 10.05 -1.18 8.21
C ALA A 20 11.13 -0.10 8.03
N ALA A 21 10.82 1.17 8.37
CA ALA A 21 11.78 2.26 8.34
C ALA A 21 12.96 2.04 9.30
N LEU A 22 12.70 1.59 10.53
CA LEU A 22 13.74 1.26 11.51
C LEU A 22 14.68 0.16 11.00
N LEU A 23 14.14 -0.91 10.42
CA LEU A 23 14.94 -2.02 9.89
C LEU A 23 15.84 -1.56 8.74
N LEU A 24 15.34 -0.68 7.87
CA LEU A 24 16.14 -0.08 6.81
C LEU A 24 17.27 0.78 7.39
N LYS A 25 16.98 1.65 8.35
CA LYS A 25 18.00 2.45 9.04
C LYS A 25 19.07 1.58 9.70
N ARG A 26 18.68 0.51 10.40
CA ARG A 26 19.62 -0.45 11.05
C ARG A 26 20.52 -1.18 10.04
N ARG A 27 20.04 -1.37 8.81
CA ARG A 27 20.82 -1.94 7.70
C ARG A 27 21.74 -0.92 7.01
N GLY A 28 21.75 0.33 7.46
CA GLY A 28 22.66 1.37 6.97
C GLY A 28 22.15 2.20 5.79
N TYR A 29 20.87 2.09 5.42
CA TYR A 29 20.30 2.93 4.36
C TYR A 29 20.14 4.37 4.83
N GLN A 30 20.34 5.31 3.89
CA GLN A 30 19.75 6.63 3.99
C GLN A 30 18.26 6.48 3.72
N VAL A 31 17.42 6.70 4.72
CA VAL A 31 15.97 6.52 4.60
C VAL A 31 15.27 7.86 4.70
N THR A 32 14.40 8.14 3.74
CA THR A 32 13.45 9.27 3.77
C THR A 32 12.04 8.72 3.98
N GLY A 33 11.34 9.21 5.00
CA GLY A 33 9.94 8.85 5.24
C GLY A 33 9.00 9.72 4.42
N VAL A 34 7.97 9.12 3.81
CA VAL A 34 6.95 9.87 3.08
C VAL A 34 5.56 9.42 3.49
N PHE A 35 4.72 10.37 3.91
CA PHE A 35 3.31 10.17 4.19
C PHE A 35 2.45 10.59 3.00
N MET A 36 1.48 9.75 2.64
CA MET A 36 0.57 10.00 1.51
C MET A 36 -0.82 10.37 2.03
N LYS A 37 -1.28 11.60 1.76
CA LYS A 37 -2.68 12.02 1.93
C LYS A 37 -3.44 11.69 0.65
N ASN A 38 -4.28 10.65 0.69
CA ASN A 38 -5.00 10.17 -0.50
C ASN A 38 -6.52 10.36 -0.43
N TRP A 39 -7.02 10.84 0.71
CA TRP A 39 -8.42 11.18 0.88
C TRP A 39 -8.51 12.50 1.64
N ASP A 40 -9.48 13.34 1.27
CA ASP A 40 -9.81 14.53 2.04
C ASP A 40 -11.11 14.30 2.78
N SER A 41 -11.07 14.38 4.12
CA SER A 41 -12.25 14.22 4.95
C SER A 41 -13.01 15.54 5.15
N LEU A 42 -12.47 16.68 4.67
CA LEU A 42 -13.13 17.98 4.79
C LEU A 42 -14.48 18.04 4.04
N ASP A 43 -14.67 17.19 3.04
CA ASP A 43 -15.89 17.11 2.25
C ASP A 43 -16.97 16.21 2.88
N GLU A 44 -16.70 15.57 4.02
CA GLU A 44 -17.57 14.56 4.61
C GLU A 44 -17.70 14.76 6.13
N LYS A 45 -18.84 14.37 6.72
CA LYS A 45 -19.14 14.52 8.17
C LYS A 45 -18.29 13.60 9.09
N GLY A 46 -17.08 13.23 8.68
CA GLY A 46 -16.20 12.28 9.36
C GLY A 46 -15.16 12.94 10.25
N VAL A 47 -14.69 12.20 11.25
CA VAL A 47 -13.53 12.60 12.07
C VAL A 47 -12.25 12.41 11.24
N CYS A 48 -11.45 13.46 11.06
CA CYS A 48 -10.17 13.38 10.36
C CYS A 48 -9.18 12.51 11.14
N THR A 49 -8.94 11.27 10.67
CA THR A 49 -7.91 10.37 11.21
C THR A 49 -6.56 10.57 10.54
N SER A 50 -6.56 11.03 9.28
CA SER A 50 -5.33 11.18 8.47
C SER A 50 -4.33 12.17 9.05
N GLU A 51 -4.78 13.23 9.73
CA GLU A 51 -3.88 14.20 10.38
C GLU A 51 -3.10 13.55 11.52
N ARG A 52 -3.78 12.76 12.37
CA ARG A 52 -3.14 12.02 13.47
C ARG A 52 -2.18 10.96 12.95
N ASP A 53 -2.56 10.27 11.87
CA ASP A 53 -1.69 9.31 11.20
C ASP A 53 -0.42 9.97 10.65
N CYS A 54 -0.56 11.17 10.07
CA CYS A 54 0.56 11.97 9.61
C CYS A 54 1.48 12.42 10.76
N GLU A 55 0.90 12.89 11.87
CA GLU A 55 1.66 13.25 13.07
C GLU A 55 2.43 12.06 13.66
N ASP A 56 1.81 10.88 13.72
CA ASP A 56 2.48 9.67 14.22
C ASP A 56 3.60 9.23 13.27
N ALA A 57 3.38 9.30 11.95
CA ALA A 57 4.43 9.05 10.96
C ALA A 57 5.60 10.02 11.12
N TYR A 58 5.31 11.30 11.33
CA TYR A 58 6.31 12.34 11.57
C TYR A 58 7.10 12.08 12.85
N LYS A 59 6.43 11.78 13.97
CA LYS A 59 7.08 11.45 15.25
C LYS A 59 8.04 10.28 15.11
N VAL A 60 7.65 9.22 14.40
CA VAL A 60 8.54 8.07 14.13
C VAL A 60 9.76 8.50 13.31
N CYS A 61 9.57 9.32 12.28
CA CYS A 61 10.70 9.81 11.47
C CYS A 61 11.65 10.69 12.29
N GLN A 62 11.13 11.51 13.20
CA GLN A 62 11.96 12.29 14.14
C GLN A 62 12.75 11.39 15.08
N MET A 63 12.12 10.35 15.66
CA MET A 63 12.80 9.38 16.53
C MET A 63 13.90 8.59 15.81
N LEU A 64 13.78 8.42 14.49
CA LEU A 64 14.74 7.71 13.64
C LEU A 64 15.77 8.62 12.95
N ASP A 65 15.72 9.93 13.20
CA ASP A 65 16.53 10.95 12.52
C ASP A 65 16.46 10.80 10.99
N MET A 66 15.24 10.86 10.47
CA MET A 66 14.92 10.69 9.05
C MET A 66 14.23 11.94 8.49
N PRO A 67 14.60 12.39 7.28
CA PRO A 67 13.80 13.38 6.55
C PRO A 67 12.37 12.87 6.35
N PHE A 68 11.40 13.78 6.47
CA PHE A 68 9.98 13.47 6.32
C PHE A 68 9.34 14.38 5.29
N HIS A 69 8.59 13.80 4.35
CA HIS A 69 7.78 14.53 3.40
C HIS A 69 6.32 14.10 3.49
N GLN A 70 5.43 15.02 3.16
CA GLN A 70 4.02 14.74 2.95
C GLN A 70 3.67 15.03 1.49
N VAL A 71 2.96 14.10 0.86
CA VAL A 71 2.46 14.25 -0.51
C VAL A 71 0.96 14.04 -0.53
N SER A 72 0.28 14.69 -1.46
CA SER A 72 -1.16 14.52 -1.66
C SER A 72 -1.41 13.80 -2.98
N TYR A 73 -2.13 12.69 -2.95
CA TYR A 73 -2.65 11.99 -4.13
C TYR A 73 -4.17 11.91 -4.11
N VAL A 74 -4.85 12.88 -3.48
CA VAL A 74 -6.32 12.91 -3.37
C VAL A 74 -6.98 12.85 -4.74
N LYS A 75 -6.47 13.60 -5.72
CA LYS A 75 -7.03 13.65 -7.08
C LYS A 75 -6.83 12.32 -7.80
N GLU A 76 -5.62 11.79 -7.75
CA GLU A 76 -5.22 10.54 -8.37
C GLU A 76 -6.00 9.36 -7.78
N TYR A 77 -6.17 9.33 -6.45
CA TYR A 77 -6.98 8.33 -5.76
C TYR A 77 -8.44 8.43 -6.18
N TRP A 78 -9.00 9.64 -6.21
CA TRP A 78 -10.37 9.85 -6.65
C TRP A 78 -10.61 9.33 -8.07
N HIS A 79 -9.72 9.65 -9.01
CA HIS A 79 -9.88 9.30 -10.42
C HIS A 79 -9.53 7.83 -10.74
N GLU A 80 -8.42 7.31 -10.23
CA GLU A 80 -7.90 5.98 -10.60
C GLU A 80 -8.41 4.86 -9.69
N VAL A 81 -8.86 5.16 -8.47
CA VAL A 81 -9.34 4.16 -7.50
C VAL A 81 -10.82 4.33 -7.23
N PHE A 82 -11.24 5.49 -6.72
CA PHE A 82 -12.60 5.66 -6.22
C PHE A 82 -13.66 5.73 -7.33
N SER A 83 -13.39 6.46 -8.42
CA SER A 83 -14.30 6.51 -9.57
C SER A 83 -14.50 5.13 -10.21
N ASN A 84 -13.44 4.31 -10.25
CA ASN A 84 -13.53 2.92 -10.71
C ASN A 84 -14.38 2.07 -9.77
N LEU A 85 -14.19 2.22 -8.45
CA LEU A 85 -15.00 1.57 -7.43
C LEU A 85 -16.50 1.81 -7.67
N LEU A 86 -16.89 3.09 -7.79
CA LEU A 86 -18.28 3.49 -8.04
C LEU A 86 -18.83 2.89 -9.34
N GLY A 87 -18.03 2.94 -10.42
CA GLY A 87 -18.41 2.39 -11.72
C GLY A 87 -18.61 0.86 -11.72
N GLU A 88 -17.81 0.11 -10.95
CA GLU A 88 -18.00 -1.35 -10.82
C GLU A 88 -19.21 -1.69 -9.94
N TYR A 89 -19.49 -0.93 -8.89
CA TYR A 89 -20.71 -1.08 -8.09
C TYR A 89 -21.98 -0.81 -8.90
N GLN A 90 -21.96 0.20 -9.78
CA GLN A 90 -23.08 0.47 -10.69
C GLN A 90 -23.35 -0.69 -11.66
N LYS A 91 -22.33 -1.49 -11.99
CA LYS A 91 -22.44 -2.70 -12.80
C LYS A 91 -22.82 -3.94 -11.97
N GLY A 92 -23.06 -3.80 -10.67
CA GLY A 92 -23.38 -4.90 -9.77
C GLY A 92 -22.19 -5.80 -9.43
N ARG A 93 -20.95 -5.30 -9.56
CA ARG A 93 -19.74 -6.04 -9.20
C ARG A 93 -19.18 -5.53 -7.88
N THR A 94 -18.37 -6.36 -7.23
CA THR A 94 -17.68 -6.02 -5.99
C THR A 94 -16.18 -5.84 -6.27
N PRO A 95 -15.73 -4.62 -6.59
CA PRO A 95 -14.31 -4.33 -6.76
C PRO A 95 -13.57 -4.38 -5.41
N ASN A 96 -12.25 -4.63 -5.46
CA ASN A 96 -11.37 -4.47 -4.32
C ASN A 96 -10.52 -3.19 -4.50
N PRO A 97 -10.84 -2.09 -3.81
CA PRO A 97 -10.13 -0.81 -3.97
C PRO A 97 -8.67 -0.86 -3.49
N ASP A 98 -8.32 -1.77 -2.59
CA ASP A 98 -6.95 -1.85 -2.06
C ASP A 98 -5.97 -2.38 -3.11
N ILE A 99 -6.41 -3.31 -3.97
CA ILE A 99 -5.65 -3.76 -5.14
C ILE A 99 -5.37 -2.57 -6.07
N MET A 100 -6.41 -1.76 -6.35
CA MET A 100 -6.29 -0.59 -7.22
C MET A 100 -5.44 0.50 -6.59
N CYS A 101 -5.56 0.72 -5.28
CA CYS A 101 -4.73 1.66 -4.54
C CYS A 101 -3.25 1.28 -4.57
N ASN A 102 -2.92 0.00 -4.40
CA ASN A 102 -1.54 -0.45 -4.54
C ASN A 102 -1.05 -0.23 -5.97
N LYS A 103 -1.82 -0.67 -6.98
CA LYS A 103 -1.44 -0.54 -8.39
C LYS A 103 -1.20 0.91 -8.83
N HIS A 104 -2.15 1.80 -8.53
CA HIS A 104 -2.18 3.15 -9.08
C HIS A 104 -1.51 4.19 -8.17
N ILE A 105 -1.65 4.05 -6.85
CA ILE A 105 -1.13 5.06 -5.91
C ILE A 105 0.24 4.63 -5.40
N LYS A 106 0.32 3.53 -4.63
CA LYS A 106 1.56 3.16 -3.94
C LYS A 106 2.68 2.72 -4.91
N PHE A 107 2.36 1.97 -5.94
CA PHE A 107 3.35 1.39 -6.87
C PHE A 107 3.40 2.07 -8.24
N LYS A 108 2.69 3.19 -8.42
CA LYS A 108 2.80 4.04 -9.61
C LYS A 108 3.10 5.49 -9.23
N HIS A 109 2.15 6.22 -8.65
CA HIS A 109 2.38 7.65 -8.32
C HIS A 109 3.45 7.86 -7.24
N PHE A 110 3.36 7.11 -6.14
CA PHE A 110 4.37 7.17 -5.08
C PHE A 110 5.73 6.64 -5.53
N TYR A 111 5.74 5.55 -6.31
CA TYR A 111 6.94 5.04 -6.95
C TYR A 111 7.63 6.09 -7.84
N GLN A 112 6.88 6.76 -8.71
CA GLN A 112 7.39 7.81 -9.58
C GLN A 112 7.90 9.01 -8.79
N TYR A 113 7.19 9.41 -7.73
CA TYR A 113 7.63 10.49 -6.84
C TYR A 113 8.95 10.13 -6.14
N ALA A 114 9.07 8.93 -5.59
CA ALA A 114 10.29 8.46 -4.93
C ALA A 114 11.51 8.51 -5.86
N LEU A 115 11.37 8.03 -7.10
CA LEU A 115 12.49 7.96 -8.04
C LEU A 115 12.79 9.28 -8.74
N ASN A 116 11.76 10.03 -9.16
CA ASN A 116 11.95 11.18 -10.05
C ASN A 116 12.07 12.51 -9.29
N ILE A 117 11.50 12.60 -8.08
CA ILE A 117 11.47 13.85 -7.30
C ILE A 117 12.44 13.76 -6.12
N LEU A 118 12.42 12.64 -5.39
CA LEU A 118 13.35 12.42 -4.28
C LEU A 118 14.66 11.75 -4.71
N GLU A 119 14.79 11.42 -6.00
CA GLU A 119 15.99 10.80 -6.60
C GLU A 119 16.45 9.53 -5.88
N ALA A 120 15.52 8.81 -5.27
CA ALA A 120 15.82 7.60 -4.51
C ALA A 120 16.21 6.44 -5.44
N ASP A 121 17.02 5.51 -4.92
CA ASP A 121 17.40 4.31 -5.65
C ASP A 121 16.26 3.28 -5.66
N ALA A 122 15.50 3.22 -4.56
CA ALA A 122 14.41 2.30 -4.30
C ALA A 122 13.35 2.91 -3.37
N MET A 123 12.17 2.30 -3.35
CA MET A 123 11.13 2.57 -2.36
C MET A 123 10.97 1.38 -1.40
N ALA A 124 10.35 1.62 -0.25
CA ALA A 124 9.99 0.58 0.69
C ALA A 124 8.58 0.78 1.23
N THR A 125 7.95 -0.31 1.61
CA THR A 125 6.62 -0.30 2.24
C THR A 125 6.57 -1.32 3.36
N GLY A 126 5.69 -1.09 4.34
CA GLY A 126 5.41 -2.04 5.43
C GLY A 126 4.53 -3.23 5.02
N HIS A 127 4.51 -3.63 3.75
CA HIS A 127 3.72 -4.80 3.35
C HIS A 127 4.40 -6.11 3.74
N TYR A 128 3.59 -7.08 4.15
CA TYR A 128 4.01 -8.47 4.40
C TYR A 128 4.02 -9.25 3.10
N ALA A 129 5.08 -9.07 2.32
CA ALA A 129 5.34 -9.79 1.09
C ALA A 129 6.85 -9.90 0.89
N ARG A 130 7.30 -10.78 -0.01
CA ARG A 130 8.72 -10.97 -0.32
C ARG A 130 8.94 -10.87 -1.82
N THR A 131 10.12 -10.47 -2.25
CA THR A 131 10.50 -10.53 -3.67
C THR A 131 11.57 -11.61 -3.90
N SER A 132 11.77 -12.03 -5.15
CA SER A 132 12.87 -12.94 -5.51
C SER A 132 14.23 -12.27 -5.53
N GLN A 133 14.27 -10.95 -5.42
CA GLN A 133 15.52 -10.27 -5.12
C GLN A 133 15.68 -10.45 -3.62
N GLU A 134 16.59 -11.32 -3.21
CA GLU A 134 16.98 -11.34 -1.81
C GLU A 134 17.46 -9.93 -1.44
N ASP A 135 17.22 -9.55 -0.20
CA ASP A 135 17.76 -8.34 0.40
C ASP A 135 19.22 -8.13 -0.08
N GLU A 136 20.06 -9.17 -0.03
CA GLU A 136 21.45 -9.12 -0.49
C GLU A 136 21.66 -8.77 -1.99
N GLU A 137 20.80 -9.17 -2.93
CA GLU A 137 20.95 -8.80 -4.36
C GLU A 137 20.58 -7.32 -4.62
N VAL A 138 19.67 -6.74 -3.82
CA VAL A 138 19.33 -5.31 -3.87
C VAL A 138 20.42 -4.47 -3.17
N PHE A 139 21.04 -5.03 -2.13
CA PHE A 139 21.92 -4.34 -1.19
C PHE A 139 23.42 -4.46 -1.52
N GLN A 140 23.84 -5.56 -2.13
CA GLN A 140 25.18 -5.76 -2.68
C GLN A 140 25.12 -5.74 -4.20
N GLN A 141 25.00 -4.54 -4.79
CA GLN A 141 25.50 -4.38 -6.16
C GLN A 141 27.02 -4.45 -6.08
N SER A 142 27.59 -5.66 -6.07
CA SER A 142 28.98 -5.84 -6.44
C SER A 142 29.12 -5.25 -7.84
N LEU A 143 29.94 -4.22 -7.99
CA LEU A 143 30.41 -3.77 -9.29
C LEU A 143 30.99 -5.00 -9.99
N LYS A 144 30.24 -5.64 -10.88
CA LYS A 144 30.89 -6.33 -11.98
C LYS A 144 31.59 -5.23 -12.78
N PRO A 145 32.90 -5.37 -13.08
CA PRO A 145 33.62 -4.37 -13.82
C PRO A 145 32.83 -4.04 -15.09
N ALA A 146 32.81 -2.76 -15.44
CA ALA A 146 32.20 -2.30 -16.67
C ALA A 146 33.03 -2.85 -17.83
N ASP A 147 32.74 -4.08 -18.24
CA ASP A 147 33.26 -4.61 -19.49
C ASP A 147 32.60 -3.82 -20.62
N ASP A 148 33.43 -2.92 -21.15
CA ASP A 148 33.39 -2.25 -22.43
C ASP A 148 32.04 -1.65 -22.87
N PHE A 149 31.91 -0.37 -22.58
CA PHE A 149 30.95 0.53 -23.21
C PHE A 149 31.18 0.54 -24.73
N LEU A 150 30.28 -0.06 -25.51
CA LEU A 150 29.94 0.41 -26.87
C LEU A 150 28.68 -0.24 -27.48
N PHE A 151 28.16 -1.32 -26.90
CA PHE A 151 26.89 -1.90 -27.30
C PHE A 151 26.05 -2.27 -26.08
N ARG A 152 25.27 -1.31 -25.55
CA ARG A 152 24.11 -1.67 -24.70
C ARG A 152 23.11 -2.39 -25.58
N ASN A 153 23.26 -3.70 -25.70
CA ASN A 153 22.19 -4.56 -26.20
C ASN A 153 20.97 -4.33 -25.32
N HIS A 154 19.90 -3.78 -25.91
CA HIS A 154 18.54 -3.70 -25.35
C HIS A 154 17.99 -5.05 -24.84
N LEU A 155 18.73 -6.14 -25.04
CA LEU A 155 18.41 -7.53 -24.72
C LEU A 155 18.97 -8.03 -23.37
N GLU A 156 19.74 -7.24 -22.60
CA GLU A 156 19.87 -7.48 -21.15
C GLU A 156 18.57 -7.08 -20.45
N ILE A 157 17.49 -7.79 -20.79
CA ILE A 157 16.20 -7.72 -20.15
C ILE A 157 16.37 -8.27 -18.74
N ARG A 158 16.74 -7.38 -17.83
CA ARG A 158 16.51 -7.36 -16.39
C ARG A 158 15.75 -8.60 -15.90
N LYS A 159 16.46 -9.54 -15.25
CA LYS A 159 15.95 -10.70 -14.50
C LYS A 159 14.56 -10.38 -13.92
N THR A 160 13.54 -11.13 -14.34
CA THR A 160 12.18 -10.96 -13.86
C THR A 160 12.14 -11.17 -12.35
N VAL A 161 11.51 -10.23 -11.63
CA VAL A 161 11.37 -10.34 -10.18
C VAL A 161 10.04 -10.99 -9.87
N ARG A 162 10.07 -12.00 -9.01
CA ARG A 162 8.86 -12.71 -8.57
C ARG A 162 8.41 -12.15 -7.24
N LEU A 163 7.10 -12.06 -7.06
CA LEU A 163 6.47 -11.76 -5.79
C LEU A 163 6.18 -13.08 -5.06
N TYR A 164 6.60 -13.18 -3.82
CA TYR A 164 6.42 -14.34 -2.94
C TYR A 164 5.65 -13.94 -1.69
N GLN A 165 4.99 -14.93 -1.11
CA GLN A 165 4.29 -14.75 0.15
C GLN A 165 5.24 -14.34 1.28
N GLY A 166 4.73 -13.51 2.20
CA GLY A 166 5.40 -13.19 3.45
C GLY A 166 5.53 -14.42 4.35
N ALA A 167 6.46 -14.36 5.31
CA ALA A 167 6.65 -15.43 6.29
C ALA A 167 5.40 -15.63 7.18
N ASP A 168 4.69 -14.55 7.49
CA ASP A 168 3.42 -14.56 8.20
C ASP A 168 2.26 -14.83 7.23
N ARG A 169 1.79 -16.09 7.19
CA ARG A 169 0.69 -16.50 6.30
C ARG A 169 -0.64 -15.80 6.60
N LEU A 170 -0.89 -15.41 7.85
CA LEU A 170 -2.13 -14.74 8.24
C LEU A 170 -2.13 -13.26 7.87
N LYS A 171 -0.93 -12.69 7.68
CA LYS A 171 -0.74 -11.30 7.31
C LYS A 171 -0.23 -11.13 5.89
N ASP A 172 -0.08 -12.21 5.12
CA ASP A 172 0.35 -12.16 3.74
C ASP A 172 -0.49 -11.18 2.91
N GLN A 173 0.20 -10.25 2.24
CA GLN A 173 -0.43 -9.18 1.46
C GLN A 173 -0.20 -9.32 -0.04
N THR A 174 0.32 -10.47 -0.51
CA THR A 174 0.59 -10.67 -1.94
C THR A 174 -0.66 -10.56 -2.81
N PHE A 175 -1.82 -10.96 -2.29
CA PHE A 175 -3.11 -10.79 -2.97
C PHE A 175 -3.36 -9.32 -3.36
N PHE A 176 -3.13 -8.38 -2.45
CA PHE A 176 -3.31 -6.95 -2.67
C PHE A 176 -2.24 -6.34 -3.57
N LEU A 177 -1.13 -7.04 -3.76
CA LEU A 177 0.01 -6.65 -4.60
C LEU A 177 0.00 -7.35 -5.96
N SER A 178 -1.05 -8.11 -6.29
CA SER A 178 -1.14 -8.94 -7.50
C SER A 178 -1.05 -8.17 -8.82
N GLN A 179 -1.33 -6.85 -8.83
CA GLN A 179 -1.31 -6.01 -10.03
C GLN A 179 -0.14 -5.02 -10.09
N ILE A 180 0.89 -5.17 -9.25
CA ILE A 180 2.07 -4.29 -9.32
C ILE A 180 2.88 -4.57 -10.60
N THR A 181 3.47 -3.53 -11.17
CA THR A 181 4.30 -3.66 -12.38
C THR A 181 5.68 -4.21 -12.03
N GLN A 182 6.34 -4.86 -13.00
CA GLN A 182 7.70 -5.35 -12.83
C GLN A 182 8.71 -4.24 -12.52
N ASP A 183 8.52 -3.04 -13.08
CA ASP A 183 9.42 -1.90 -12.83
C ASP A 183 9.31 -1.38 -11.40
N ALA A 184 8.10 -1.32 -10.84
CA ALA A 184 7.90 -0.97 -9.44
C ALA A 184 8.41 -2.07 -8.51
N LEU A 185 8.10 -3.34 -8.81
CA LEU A 185 8.51 -4.49 -8.00
C LEU A 185 10.04 -4.63 -7.90
N ARG A 186 10.78 -4.40 -9.01
CA ARG A 186 12.26 -4.44 -9.04
C ARG A 186 12.97 -3.42 -8.15
N ARG A 187 12.25 -2.38 -7.74
CA ARG A 187 12.78 -1.25 -6.96
C ARG A 187 11.99 -1.04 -5.68
N THR A 188 11.27 -2.06 -5.23
CA THR A 188 10.56 -2.04 -3.95
C THR A 188 11.18 -3.04 -2.99
N ILE A 189 11.45 -2.58 -1.78
CA ILE A 189 11.88 -3.40 -0.65
C ILE A 189 10.69 -3.64 0.28
N PHE A 190 10.56 -4.87 0.77
CA PHE A 190 9.57 -5.25 1.79
C PHE A 190 10.30 -5.69 3.07
N PRO A 191 10.65 -4.76 3.98
CA PRO A 191 11.51 -5.08 5.13
C PRO A 191 10.89 -6.08 6.12
N LEU A 192 9.57 -6.26 6.08
CA LEU A 192 8.82 -7.16 6.96
C LEU A 192 8.65 -8.57 6.40
N ALA A 193 9.18 -8.86 5.21
CA ALA A 193 9.01 -10.12 4.48
C ALA A 193 9.22 -11.39 5.33
N GLY A 194 10.24 -11.35 6.21
CA GLY A 194 10.63 -12.49 7.05
C GLY A 194 10.05 -12.49 8.47
N LEU A 195 9.18 -11.54 8.81
CA LEU A 195 8.75 -11.32 10.19
C LEU A 195 7.27 -11.62 10.39
N THR A 196 6.93 -12.10 11.58
CA THR A 196 5.53 -12.20 12.03
C THR A 196 5.05 -10.88 12.62
N LYS A 197 3.74 -10.62 12.58
CA LYS A 197 3.17 -9.39 13.15
C LYS A 197 3.48 -9.22 14.63
N GLU A 198 3.48 -10.30 15.38
CA GLU A 198 3.83 -10.29 16.81
C GLU A 198 5.28 -9.84 17.02
N TYR A 199 6.19 -10.35 16.20
CA TYR A 199 7.60 -9.95 16.26
C TYR A 199 7.80 -8.50 15.83
N VAL A 200 7.08 -8.03 14.82
CA VAL A 200 7.06 -6.61 14.43
C VAL A 200 6.61 -5.71 15.60
N LYS A 201 5.55 -6.09 16.31
CA LYS A 201 5.12 -5.36 17.52
C LYS A 201 6.17 -5.38 18.63
N LYS A 202 6.88 -6.49 18.81
CA LYS A 202 7.98 -6.59 19.78
C LYS A 202 9.13 -5.62 19.43
N ILE A 203 9.57 -5.60 18.16
CA ILE A 203 10.59 -4.65 17.69
C ILE A 203 10.15 -3.20 17.92
N ALA A 204 8.89 -2.88 17.61
CA ALA A 204 8.34 -1.55 17.85
C ALA A 204 8.36 -1.16 19.34
N ALA A 205 8.06 -2.11 20.24
CA ALA A 205 8.10 -1.87 21.68
C ALA A 205 9.52 -1.60 22.17
N GLU A 206 10.49 -2.40 21.72
CA GLU A 206 11.91 -2.23 22.04
C GLU A 206 12.49 -0.92 21.48
N ALA A 207 11.98 -0.45 20.35
CA ALA A 207 12.37 0.82 19.73
C ALA A 207 11.66 2.05 20.32
N GLY A 208 10.78 1.88 21.32
CA GLY A 208 10.07 2.98 21.95
C GLY A 208 8.88 3.53 21.14
N PHE A 209 8.41 2.82 20.11
CA PHE A 209 7.27 3.21 19.27
C PHE A 209 5.90 2.95 19.94
N HIS A 210 5.77 3.29 21.22
CA HIS A 210 4.58 2.99 22.02
C HIS A 210 3.31 3.69 21.54
N HIS A 211 3.43 4.83 20.86
CA HIS A 211 2.29 5.59 20.35
C HIS A 211 1.61 4.88 19.17
N VAL A 212 2.37 4.29 18.23
CA VAL A 212 1.80 3.50 17.12
C VAL A 212 1.40 2.08 17.53
N LEU A 213 1.95 1.54 18.62
CA LEU A 213 1.59 0.20 19.12
C LEU A 213 0.15 0.08 19.62
N LYS A 214 -0.38 1.18 20.17
CA LYS A 214 -1.76 1.25 20.69
C LYS A 214 -2.80 1.40 19.57
N LYS A 215 -2.37 1.69 18.35
CA LYS A 215 -3.28 1.89 17.21
C LYS A 215 -3.79 0.54 16.73
N LYS A 216 -5.10 0.51 16.47
CA LYS A 216 -5.70 -0.58 15.72
C LYS A 216 -5.15 -0.57 14.30
N GLU A 217 -5.03 -1.74 13.71
CA GLU A 217 -4.71 -1.85 12.29
C GLU A 217 -5.83 -1.18 11.49
N SER A 218 -5.48 -0.46 10.43
CA SER A 218 -6.47 0.15 9.56
C SER A 218 -7.24 -0.95 8.84
N MET A 219 -8.48 -1.18 9.25
CA MET A 219 -9.43 -2.06 8.56
C MET A 219 -10.34 -1.20 7.66
N GLY A 220 -10.80 -1.77 6.54
CA GLY A 220 -11.64 -1.06 5.56
C GLY A 220 -10.84 -0.50 4.38
N ILE A 221 -11.50 0.29 3.53
CA ILE A 221 -10.92 0.78 2.28
C ILE A 221 -9.74 1.70 2.59
N CYS A 222 -8.59 1.43 1.97
CA CYS A 222 -7.36 2.19 2.17
C CYS A 222 -7.62 3.70 2.03
N PHE A 223 -7.21 4.48 3.03
CA PHE A 223 -7.33 5.94 3.14
C PHE A 223 -8.73 6.51 3.44
N ILE A 224 -9.81 5.73 3.30
CA ILE A 224 -11.17 6.17 3.60
C ILE A 224 -11.52 5.90 5.08
N GLY A 225 -10.84 4.94 5.72
CA GLY A 225 -10.96 4.65 7.16
C GLY A 225 -12.16 3.76 7.54
N GLU A 226 -12.29 3.45 8.83
CA GLU A 226 -13.38 2.63 9.36
C GLU A 226 -14.68 3.45 9.45
N ARG A 227 -15.63 3.13 8.56
CA ARG A 227 -16.97 3.74 8.52
C ARG A 227 -18.01 2.74 8.06
N ASN A 228 -19.29 3.02 8.28
CA ASN A 228 -20.35 2.23 7.69
C ASN A 228 -20.30 2.39 6.17
N PHE A 229 -19.92 1.31 5.48
CA PHE A 229 -19.74 1.30 4.05
C PHE A 229 -21.05 1.58 3.28
N GLU A 230 -22.18 1.12 3.83
CA GLU A 230 -23.51 1.36 3.24
C GLU A 230 -23.82 2.86 3.19
N ASP A 231 -23.72 3.54 4.34
CA ASP A 231 -23.97 4.98 4.44
C ASP A 231 -22.99 5.81 3.62
N PHE A 232 -21.76 5.30 3.45
CA PHE A 232 -20.73 5.95 2.66
C PHE A 232 -21.02 5.88 1.16
N ILE A 233 -21.33 4.70 0.61
CA ILE A 233 -21.61 4.56 -0.83
C ILE A 233 -22.90 5.27 -1.23
N LEU A 234 -23.89 5.34 -0.35
CA LEU A 234 -25.14 6.06 -0.61
C LEU A 234 -24.97 7.57 -0.80
N GLN A 235 -23.84 8.16 -0.41
CA GLN A 235 -23.51 9.56 -0.72
C GLN A 235 -23.15 9.76 -2.19
N TYR A 236 -22.80 8.68 -2.90
CA TYR A 236 -22.29 8.71 -4.27
C TYR A 236 -23.17 7.97 -5.28
N LEU A 237 -23.90 6.94 -4.84
CA LEU A 237 -24.73 6.10 -5.69
C LEU A 237 -26.18 6.12 -5.22
N GLU A 238 -27.09 6.32 -6.18
CA GLU A 238 -28.53 6.19 -5.92
C GLU A 238 -28.92 4.70 -5.81
N PRO A 239 -29.56 4.29 -4.69
CA PRO A 239 -30.06 2.94 -4.54
C PRO A 239 -31.17 2.64 -5.54
N LYS A 240 -31.07 1.47 -6.20
CA LYS A 240 -32.10 0.94 -7.10
C LYS A 240 -32.74 -0.29 -6.45
N PRO A 241 -33.88 -0.12 -5.75
CA PRO A 241 -34.57 -1.24 -5.13
C PRO A 241 -35.01 -2.26 -6.17
N GLY A 242 -35.03 -3.53 -5.75
CA GLY A 242 -35.41 -4.64 -6.62
C GLY A 242 -35.91 -5.83 -5.80
N HIS A 243 -36.13 -6.94 -6.49
CA HIS A 243 -36.67 -8.16 -5.91
C HIS A 243 -35.61 -9.25 -5.83
N PHE A 244 -35.59 -10.00 -4.74
CA PHE A 244 -34.93 -11.31 -4.73
C PHE A 244 -35.83 -12.32 -5.40
N VAL A 245 -35.31 -13.03 -6.40
CA VAL A 245 -36.04 -14.03 -7.18
C VAL A 245 -35.34 -15.37 -7.02
N SER A 246 -36.12 -16.40 -6.69
CA SER A 246 -35.65 -17.78 -6.62
C SER A 246 -35.29 -18.31 -8.01
N ILE A 247 -34.16 -18.99 -8.13
CA ILE A 247 -33.69 -19.57 -9.39
C ILE A 247 -34.50 -20.82 -9.77
N GLU A 248 -35.05 -21.54 -8.77
CA GLU A 248 -35.74 -22.83 -8.97
C GLU A 248 -37.15 -22.66 -9.57
N ASP A 249 -37.91 -21.68 -9.09
CA ASP A 249 -39.33 -21.51 -9.40
C ASP A 249 -39.69 -20.09 -9.88
N GLY A 250 -38.72 -19.18 -9.94
CA GLY A 250 -38.93 -17.79 -10.35
C GLY A 250 -39.74 -16.97 -9.33
N LYS A 251 -39.96 -17.49 -8.12
CA LYS A 251 -40.80 -16.82 -7.12
C LYS A 251 -40.07 -15.66 -6.47
N ILE A 252 -40.80 -14.57 -6.23
CA ILE A 252 -40.30 -13.41 -5.49
C ILE A 252 -40.17 -13.80 -4.01
N MET A 253 -38.94 -13.81 -3.51
CA MET A 253 -38.59 -14.18 -2.12
C MET A 253 -38.49 -12.97 -1.19
N GLY A 254 -38.35 -11.76 -1.74
CA GLY A 254 -38.21 -10.54 -0.95
C GLY A 254 -37.88 -9.31 -1.80
N LYS A 255 -37.53 -8.20 -1.12
CA LYS A 255 -37.07 -6.96 -1.74
C LYS A 255 -35.69 -6.58 -1.20
N HIS A 256 -34.86 -5.97 -2.02
CA HIS A 256 -33.59 -5.36 -1.61
C HIS A 256 -33.61 -3.86 -1.88
N LYS A 257 -32.77 -3.11 -1.15
CA LYS A 257 -32.64 -1.66 -1.29
C LYS A 257 -31.76 -1.24 -2.48
N GLY A 258 -30.87 -2.12 -2.94
CA GLY A 258 -29.95 -1.84 -4.04
C GLY A 258 -28.95 -2.98 -4.23
N ILE A 259 -28.47 -3.19 -5.46
CA ILE A 259 -27.57 -4.31 -5.79
C ILE A 259 -26.22 -4.15 -5.10
N PHE A 260 -25.73 -2.91 -4.93
CA PHE A 260 -24.43 -2.64 -4.30
C PHE A 260 -24.37 -2.92 -2.79
N HIS A 261 -25.49 -3.23 -2.14
CA HIS A 261 -25.53 -3.70 -0.75
C HIS A 261 -25.40 -5.23 -0.62
N ILE A 262 -25.39 -5.95 -1.75
CA ILE A 262 -25.45 -7.40 -1.78
C ILE A 262 -24.10 -7.91 -2.28
N LEU A 263 -23.56 -8.88 -1.55
CA LEU A 263 -22.34 -9.59 -1.91
C LEU A 263 -22.67 -11.07 -2.07
N CYS A 264 -22.19 -11.68 -3.15
CA CYS A 264 -22.19 -13.13 -3.26
C CYS A 264 -21.12 -13.67 -2.31
N ASN A 265 -21.52 -14.37 -1.27
CA ASN A 265 -20.59 -15.23 -0.53
C ASN A 265 -20.29 -16.45 -1.41
N ALA A 266 -19.03 -16.57 -1.80
CA ALA A 266 -18.48 -17.76 -2.45
C ALA A 266 -17.92 -18.73 -1.41
#